data_AF-A0AAD4DI57-F1
#
_entry.id   AF-A0AAD4DI57-F1
#
_cell.length_a   1.000
_cell.length_b   1.000
_cell.length_c   1.000
_cell.angle_alpha   90.00
_cell.angle_beta   90.00
_cell.angle_gamma   90.00
#
_symmetry.space_group_name_H-M   'P 1'
#
loop_
_entity.id
_entity.type
_entity.pdbx_description
1 polymer ?
#
loop_
_entity_poly.entity_id
_entity_poly.type
_entity_poly.pdbx_seq_one_letter_code
_entity_poly.pdbx_strand_id
1 'polypeptide(L)'
;MSTPTDTTSPLGPGAGAGAETAVDSTLYYKAVGSIALYFTTVISALVICIARTRFTASNAIYILIAVSSLFITWYYILSFFQNEYVTLGSDLNRFILESDLFVQAYAIVTNTLPKWWWSSQLLLLTGTALTCWSVEGQTLRLEKESYNATKTASQKKAKWTPTWWFVLLGFFGSMSVGGPLFLAQLDPNPKATRAQTRTVPFLLAVLILLGEVSVIATPFFPSMSREFTLNLIATHFLFLVPSLLTFNPEHHSKGLFSTFSLPRLYFILSIIGLGSHMFYTAPFLFMPIMKPMVLYNALFFNHCQTSISADMILNNVLAAVFMLQSSKQLKKLNVGIALTLALPVLSVSTVLPLYLGWRERQLVVKKTVRDEKKKT
;
A
#
# COMPACT_ATOMS: atom_id res chain seq x y z
N MET A 1 -47.18 41.38 -56.51
CA MET A 1 -47.18 42.75 -55.92
C MET A 1 -47.65 42.57 -54.49
N SER A 2 -46.91 42.85 -53.42
CA SER A 2 -45.74 43.69 -53.18
C SER A 2 -45.13 43.26 -51.83
N THR A 3 -43.81 43.25 -51.74
CA THR A 3 -43.00 43.07 -50.53
C THR A 3 -43.31 44.13 -49.46
N PRO A 4 -43.05 43.81 -48.17
CA PRO A 4 -42.05 44.59 -47.41
C PRO A 4 -41.16 43.70 -46.51
N THR A 5 -39.84 43.67 -46.76
CA THR A 5 -38.75 44.44 -46.11
C THR A 5 -38.13 43.76 -44.88
N ASP A 6 -36.91 43.28 -45.12
CA ASP A 6 -35.87 42.92 -44.17
C ASP A 6 -35.62 43.98 -43.10
N THR A 7 -35.42 43.51 -41.87
CA THR A 7 -34.62 44.20 -40.85
C THR A 7 -33.60 43.22 -40.31
N THR A 8 -32.45 43.15 -40.98
CA THR A 8 -31.24 42.53 -40.44
C THR A 8 -30.62 43.46 -39.40
N SER A 9 -30.65 43.07 -38.13
CA SER A 9 -29.76 43.62 -37.11
C SER A 9 -28.45 42.82 -37.13
N PRO A 10 -27.27 43.45 -37.15
CA PRO A 10 -26.00 42.74 -37.05
C PRO A 10 -25.81 42.28 -35.60
N LEU A 11 -25.94 40.97 -35.35
CA LEU A 11 -25.36 40.35 -34.16
C LEU A 11 -23.84 40.50 -34.27
N GLY A 12 -23.27 41.34 -33.40
CA GLY A 12 -21.83 41.51 -33.28
C GLY A 12 -21.11 40.19 -32.97
N PRO A 13 -19.80 40.09 -33.27
CA PRO A 13 -19.00 38.92 -32.97
C PRO A 13 -18.75 38.85 -31.46
N GLY A 14 -19.73 38.32 -30.73
CA GLY A 14 -19.65 38.08 -29.29
C GLY A 14 -18.85 36.82 -28.98
N ALA A 15 -17.58 37.02 -28.64
CA ALA A 15 -16.92 36.41 -27.47
C ALA A 15 -17.19 34.92 -27.15
N GLY A 16 -17.15 34.01 -28.13
CA GLY A 16 -17.34 32.56 -27.90
C GLY A 16 -16.09 31.68 -28.01
N ALA A 17 -15.11 32.05 -28.84
CA ALA A 17 -14.03 31.12 -29.22
C ALA A 17 -12.81 31.07 -28.26
N GLY A 18 -12.67 32.06 -27.38
CA GLY A 18 -11.53 32.14 -26.44
C GLY A 18 -11.71 31.35 -25.14
N ALA A 19 -12.95 30.97 -24.79
CA ALA A 19 -13.25 30.27 -23.54
C ALA A 19 -13.06 28.75 -23.68
N GLU A 20 -13.48 28.13 -24.79
CA GLU A 20 -13.30 26.68 -25.02
C GLU A 20 -11.82 26.31 -25.15
N THR A 21 -11.02 27.10 -25.87
CA THR A 21 -9.58 26.86 -26.06
C THR A 21 -8.75 27.04 -24.78
N ALA A 22 -9.17 27.94 -23.88
CA ALA A 22 -8.53 28.14 -22.57
C ALA A 22 -8.87 27.02 -21.56
N VAL A 23 -10.08 26.46 -21.64
CA VAL A 23 -10.51 25.33 -20.80
C VAL A 23 -9.78 24.05 -21.21
N ASP A 24 -9.64 23.79 -22.51
CA ASP A 24 -8.93 22.62 -23.04
C ASP A 24 -7.43 22.63 -22.70
N SER A 25 -6.77 23.79 -22.80
CA SER A 25 -5.36 23.91 -22.44
C SER A 25 -5.12 23.75 -20.93
N THR A 26 -6.03 24.23 -20.07
CA THR A 26 -5.92 24.06 -18.61
C THR A 26 -6.05 22.59 -18.20
N LEU A 27 -7.00 21.87 -18.78
CA LEU A 27 -7.15 20.42 -18.59
C LEU A 27 -5.89 19.68 -19.07
N TYR A 28 -5.29 20.11 -20.17
CA TYR A 28 -4.08 19.52 -20.73
C TYR A 28 -2.90 19.58 -19.77
N TYR A 29 -2.60 20.79 -19.28
CA TYR A 29 -1.48 20.98 -18.36
C TYR A 29 -1.72 20.27 -17.02
N LYS A 30 -2.96 20.22 -16.53
CA LYS A 30 -3.30 19.47 -15.31
C LYS A 30 -3.06 17.97 -15.47
N ALA A 31 -3.48 17.41 -16.60
CA ALA A 31 -3.34 16.00 -16.88
C ALA A 31 -1.88 15.58 -17.10
N VAL A 32 -1.17 16.28 -17.98
CA VAL A 32 0.26 16.05 -18.25
C VAL A 32 1.08 16.24 -16.98
N GLY A 33 0.79 17.30 -16.20
CA GLY A 33 1.43 17.55 -14.92
C GLY A 33 1.20 16.42 -13.91
N SER A 34 -0.02 15.90 -13.81
CA SER A 34 -0.35 14.80 -12.90
C SER A 34 0.35 13.49 -13.29
N ILE A 35 0.37 13.16 -14.58
CA ILE A 35 1.08 11.98 -15.10
C ILE A 35 2.59 12.11 -14.86
N ALA A 36 3.17 13.25 -15.22
CA ALA A 36 4.60 13.51 -15.02
C ALA A 36 4.97 13.45 -13.53
N LEU A 37 4.16 14.05 -12.65
CA LEU A 37 4.36 14.00 -11.20
C LEU A 37 4.28 12.56 -10.67
N TYR A 38 3.31 11.77 -11.13
CA TYR A 38 3.17 10.37 -10.75
C TYR A 38 4.41 9.56 -11.13
N PHE A 39 4.81 9.58 -12.40
CA PHE A 39 5.97 8.82 -12.87
C PHE A 39 7.27 9.29 -12.21
N THR A 40 7.45 10.60 -12.06
CA THR A 40 8.61 11.16 -11.36
C THR A 40 8.65 10.72 -9.91
N THR A 41 7.50 10.68 -9.23
CA THR A 41 7.39 10.20 -7.85
C THR A 41 7.75 8.73 -7.74
N VAL A 42 7.21 7.86 -8.62
CA VAL A 42 7.51 6.43 -8.61
C VAL A 42 8.99 6.17 -8.90
N ILE A 43 9.53 6.76 -9.96
CA ILE A 43 10.94 6.57 -10.36
C ILE A 43 11.87 7.07 -9.24
N SER A 44 11.60 8.25 -8.68
CA SER A 44 12.39 8.79 -7.57
C SER A 44 12.33 7.88 -6.34
N ALA A 45 11.13 7.42 -5.97
CA ALA A 45 10.95 6.51 -4.84
C ALA A 45 11.68 5.18 -5.07
N LEU A 46 11.58 4.61 -6.27
CA LEU A 46 12.27 3.38 -6.67
C LEU A 46 13.79 3.53 -6.59
N VAL A 47 14.35 4.59 -7.21
CA VAL A 47 15.78 4.86 -7.21
C VAL A 47 16.30 5.04 -5.78
N ILE A 48 15.59 5.81 -4.95
CA ILE A 48 15.97 6.04 -3.55
C ILE A 48 15.93 4.74 -2.75
N CYS A 49 14.88 3.93 -2.92
CA CYS A 49 14.75 2.64 -2.22
C CYS A 49 15.86 1.66 -2.64
N ILE A 50 16.11 1.51 -3.94
CA ILE A 50 17.16 0.63 -4.48
C ILE A 50 18.55 1.08 -4.00
N ALA A 51 18.87 2.38 -4.12
CA ALA A 51 20.18 2.94 -3.76
C ALA A 51 20.51 2.77 -2.25
N ARG A 52 19.51 2.43 -1.44
CA ARG A 52 19.61 2.28 0.01
C ARG A 52 19.42 0.84 0.47
N THR A 53 19.09 -0.06 -0.45
CA THR A 53 18.93 -1.47 -0.16
C THR A 53 20.29 -2.16 0.00
N ARG A 54 20.38 -3.12 0.94
CA ARG A 54 21.62 -3.90 1.12
C ARG A 54 21.56 -5.18 0.29
N PHE A 55 22.36 -5.21 -0.77
CA PHE A 55 22.55 -6.43 -1.56
C PHE A 55 23.39 -7.43 -0.79
N THR A 56 22.73 -8.43 -0.23
CA THR A 56 23.35 -9.56 0.47
C THR A 56 22.69 -10.85 -0.01
N ALA A 57 23.40 -11.98 0.04
CA ALA A 57 22.83 -13.28 -0.33
C ALA A 57 21.55 -13.59 0.48
N SER A 58 21.49 -13.17 1.75
CA SER A 58 20.31 -13.31 2.62
C SER A 58 19.11 -12.47 2.19
N ASN A 59 19.32 -11.39 1.44
CA ASN A 59 18.25 -10.49 0.99
C ASN A 59 17.95 -10.64 -0.51
N ALA A 60 18.67 -11.51 -1.22
CA ALA A 60 18.51 -11.71 -2.66
C ALA A 60 17.07 -12.12 -3.03
N ILE A 61 16.42 -12.92 -2.18
CA ILE A 61 15.01 -13.32 -2.40
C ILE A 61 14.07 -12.12 -2.40
N TYR A 62 14.27 -11.13 -1.53
CA TYR A 62 13.46 -9.92 -1.49
C TYR A 62 13.69 -9.04 -2.72
N ILE A 63 14.94 -8.93 -3.18
CA ILE A 63 15.26 -8.22 -4.43
C ILE A 63 14.57 -8.89 -5.61
N LEU A 64 14.63 -10.22 -5.69
CA LEU A 64 13.98 -10.98 -6.76
C LEU A 64 12.47 -10.75 -6.76
N ILE A 65 11.81 -10.81 -5.60
CA ILE A 65 10.38 -10.49 -5.47
C ILE A 65 10.09 -9.06 -5.94
N ALA A 66 10.89 -8.07 -5.52
CA ALA A 66 10.70 -6.68 -5.93
C ALA A 66 10.84 -6.48 -7.45
N VAL A 67 11.86 -7.09 -8.07
CA VAL A 67 12.08 -7.00 -9.52
C VAL A 67 10.97 -7.71 -10.29
N SER A 68 10.59 -8.92 -9.88
CA SER A 68 9.47 -9.64 -10.48
C SER A 68 8.16 -8.87 -10.35
N SER A 69 7.90 -8.29 -9.18
CA SER A 69 6.74 -7.43 -8.96
C SER A 69 6.76 -6.21 -9.86
N LEU A 70 7.87 -5.49 -9.92
CA LEU A 70 7.98 -4.30 -10.76
C LEU A 70 7.70 -4.66 -12.21
N PHE A 71 8.30 -5.74 -12.72
CA PHE A 71 8.09 -6.17 -14.09
C PHE A 71 6.63 -6.56 -14.36
N ILE A 72 6.04 -7.40 -13.51
CA ILE A 72 4.67 -7.91 -13.71
C ILE A 72 3.64 -6.78 -13.60
N THR A 73 3.68 -5.99 -12.53
CA THR A 73 2.72 -4.90 -12.30
C THR A 73 2.78 -3.89 -13.43
N TRP A 74 3.98 -3.46 -13.84
CA TRP A 74 4.13 -2.45 -14.89
C TRP A 74 3.81 -3.01 -16.29
N TYR A 75 4.11 -4.28 -16.55
CA TYR A 75 3.67 -4.93 -17.79
C TYR A 75 2.15 -4.83 -17.97
N TYR A 76 1.39 -5.16 -16.92
CA TYR A 76 -0.08 -5.07 -16.97
C TYR A 76 -0.59 -3.63 -17.00
N ILE A 77 0.01 -2.70 -16.25
CA ILE A 77 -0.36 -1.27 -16.32
C ILE A 77 -0.15 -0.73 -17.74
N LEU A 78 1.00 -0.98 -18.37
CA LEU A 78 1.28 -0.52 -19.73
C LEU A 78 0.35 -1.18 -20.76
N SER A 79 0.07 -2.46 -20.59
CA SER A 79 -0.84 -3.20 -21.48
C SER A 79 -2.29 -2.74 -21.36
N PHE A 80 -2.73 -2.33 -20.16
CA PHE A 80 -4.03 -1.67 -19.96
C PHE A 80 -4.15 -0.42 -20.84
N PHE A 81 -3.14 0.45 -20.77
CA PHE A 81 -3.09 1.68 -21.57
C PHE A 81 -3.08 1.41 -23.07
N GLN A 82 -2.38 0.36 -23.52
CA GLN A 82 -2.23 0.05 -24.95
C GLN A 82 -3.44 -0.67 -25.56
N ASN A 83 -4.01 -1.66 -24.86
CA ASN A 83 -4.91 -2.63 -25.49
C ASN A 83 -6.38 -2.41 -25.12
N GLU A 84 -6.65 -2.17 -23.84
CA GLU A 84 -8.02 -2.08 -23.33
C GLU A 84 -8.53 -0.65 -23.33
N TYR A 85 -7.62 0.31 -23.20
CA TYR A 85 -8.02 1.71 -23.10
C TYR A 85 -8.24 2.36 -24.47
N VAL A 86 -7.39 2.04 -25.46
CA VAL A 86 -7.53 2.51 -26.85
C VAL A 86 -8.82 1.98 -27.50
N THR A 87 -9.29 0.81 -27.09
CA THR A 87 -10.52 0.17 -27.62
C THR A 87 -11.81 0.70 -27.00
N LEU A 88 -11.75 1.47 -25.90
CA LEU A 88 -12.91 2.13 -25.27
C LEU A 88 -13.34 3.43 -25.98
N GLY A 89 -12.75 3.77 -27.13
CA GLY A 89 -13.27 4.78 -28.06
C GLY A 89 -12.93 6.24 -27.76
N SER A 90 -12.09 6.51 -26.74
CA SER A 90 -11.55 7.85 -26.50
C SER A 90 -10.16 7.99 -27.13
N ASP A 91 -9.96 9.02 -27.95
CA ASP A 91 -8.62 9.48 -28.35
C ASP A 91 -7.77 9.63 -27.07
N LEU A 92 -6.60 8.97 -27.03
CA LEU A 92 -5.75 8.88 -25.83
C LEU A 92 -5.45 10.26 -25.24
N ASN A 93 -5.34 11.27 -26.10
CA ASN A 93 -5.14 12.67 -25.73
C ASN A 93 -6.35 13.25 -24.99
N ARG A 94 -7.56 13.01 -25.51
CA ARG A 94 -8.82 13.48 -24.90
C ARG A 94 -9.11 12.79 -23.57
N PHE A 95 -8.68 11.55 -23.41
CA PHE A 95 -8.81 10.85 -22.13
C PHE A 95 -7.86 11.36 -21.06
N ILE A 96 -6.57 11.54 -21.39
CA ILE A 96 -5.60 12.14 -20.46
C ILE A 96 -6.16 13.45 -19.94
N LEU A 97 -6.77 14.25 -20.81
CA LEU A 97 -7.42 15.53 -20.52
C LEU A 97 -8.63 15.43 -19.56
N GLU A 98 -9.53 14.47 -19.78
CA GLU A 98 -10.84 14.42 -19.12
C GLU A 98 -10.90 13.50 -17.90
N SER A 99 -9.96 12.56 -17.74
CA SER A 99 -10.05 11.50 -16.73
C SER A 99 -9.23 11.73 -15.46
N ASP A 100 -9.85 11.44 -14.32
CA ASP A 100 -9.10 11.11 -13.11
C ASP A 100 -8.72 9.63 -13.17
N LEU A 101 -7.56 9.36 -13.80
CA LEU A 101 -7.02 8.03 -14.06
C LEU A 101 -7.09 7.10 -12.84
N PHE A 102 -6.80 7.63 -11.65
CA PHE A 102 -6.76 6.85 -10.42
C PHE A 102 -8.17 6.48 -9.95
N VAL A 103 -9.11 7.43 -9.97
CA VAL A 103 -10.50 7.17 -9.58
C VAL A 103 -11.13 6.13 -10.51
N GLN A 104 -10.85 6.21 -11.81
CA GLN A 104 -11.36 5.25 -12.79
C GLN A 104 -10.75 3.86 -12.61
N ALA A 105 -9.44 3.76 -12.40
CA ALA A 105 -8.78 2.48 -12.12
C ALA A 105 -9.37 1.82 -10.86
N TYR A 106 -9.59 2.60 -9.79
CA TYR A 106 -10.24 2.11 -8.57
C TYR A 106 -11.70 1.72 -8.80
N ALA A 107 -12.46 2.48 -9.59
CA ALA A 107 -13.84 2.14 -9.95
C ALA A 107 -13.91 0.80 -10.69
N ILE A 108 -12.98 0.55 -11.62
CA ILE A 108 -12.93 -0.68 -12.42
C ILE A 108 -12.70 -1.92 -11.55
N VAL A 109 -11.86 -1.83 -10.52
CA VAL A 109 -11.51 -2.95 -9.62
C VAL A 109 -12.41 -3.07 -8.40
N THR A 110 -13.39 -2.17 -8.25
CA THR A 110 -14.39 -2.17 -7.16
C THR A 110 -15.81 -2.43 -7.65
N ASN A 111 -16.07 -2.36 -8.97
CA ASN A 111 -17.43 -2.37 -9.50
C ASN A 111 -18.20 -3.70 -9.36
N THR A 112 -17.53 -4.79 -9.02
CA THR A 112 -18.19 -6.07 -8.73
C THR A 112 -17.57 -6.74 -7.50
N LEU A 113 -18.38 -7.52 -6.79
CA LEU A 113 -17.93 -8.26 -5.61
C LEU A 113 -16.70 -9.16 -5.89
N PRO A 114 -16.63 -9.94 -6.99
CA PRO A 114 -15.46 -10.77 -7.26
C PRO A 114 -14.16 -9.98 -7.45
N LYS A 115 -14.22 -8.81 -8.09
CA LYS A 115 -13.06 -7.93 -8.27
C LYS A 115 -12.63 -7.30 -6.96
N TRP A 116 -13.60 -6.80 -6.20
CA TRP A 116 -13.37 -6.24 -4.88
C TRP A 116 -12.81 -7.26 -3.88
N TRP A 117 -13.22 -8.53 -3.98
CA TRP A 117 -12.68 -9.60 -3.15
C TRP A 117 -11.15 -9.73 -3.26
N TRP A 118 -10.59 -9.59 -4.46
CA TRP A 118 -9.12 -9.58 -4.65
C TRP A 118 -8.50 -8.27 -4.16
N SER A 119 -9.07 -7.14 -4.55
CA SER A 119 -8.53 -5.81 -4.25
C SER A 119 -8.52 -5.50 -2.74
N SER A 120 -9.59 -5.87 -2.02
CA SER A 120 -9.74 -5.63 -0.59
C SER A 120 -8.63 -6.30 0.23
N GLN A 121 -8.17 -7.50 -0.15
CA GLN A 121 -7.11 -8.21 0.57
C GLN A 121 -5.79 -7.45 0.53
N LEU A 122 -5.42 -6.90 -0.63
CA LEU A 122 -4.23 -6.08 -0.77
C LEU A 122 -4.38 -4.74 -0.04
N LEU A 123 -5.54 -4.11 -0.14
CA LEU A 123 -5.80 -2.83 0.52
C LEU A 123 -5.78 -2.96 2.05
N LEU A 124 -6.37 -4.00 2.63
CA LEU A 124 -6.32 -4.26 4.07
C LEU A 124 -4.91 -4.69 4.55
N LEU A 125 -4.12 -5.33 3.68
CA LEU A 125 -2.71 -5.60 4.00
C LEU A 125 -1.93 -4.29 4.20
N THR A 126 -2.36 -3.19 3.58
CA THR A 126 -1.68 -1.89 3.63
C THR A 126 -1.54 -1.36 5.05
N GLY A 127 -2.57 -1.42 5.91
CA GLY A 127 -2.44 -0.96 7.29
C GLY A 127 -1.48 -1.82 8.12
N THR A 128 -1.43 -3.13 7.86
CA THR A 128 -0.43 -4.03 8.48
C THR A 128 0.99 -3.67 8.02
N ALA A 129 1.19 -3.50 6.72
CA ALA A 129 2.47 -3.12 6.13
C ALA A 129 2.95 -1.76 6.68
N LEU A 130 2.07 -0.75 6.71
CA LEU A 130 2.38 0.57 7.25
C LEU A 130 2.73 0.53 8.73
N THR A 131 1.98 -0.24 9.53
CA THR A 131 2.31 -0.43 10.95
C THR A 131 3.73 -1.00 11.08
N CYS A 132 4.03 -2.05 10.33
CA CYS A 132 5.34 -2.70 10.32
C CYS A 132 6.46 -1.73 9.86
N TRP A 133 6.27 -1.06 8.73
CA TRP A 133 7.28 -0.20 8.13
C TRP A 133 7.53 1.06 8.97
N SER A 134 6.50 1.60 9.61
CA SER A 134 6.65 2.73 10.52
C SER A 134 7.44 2.32 11.76
N VAL A 135 7.11 1.20 12.41
CA VAL A 135 7.83 0.75 13.62
C VAL A 135 9.27 0.32 13.32
N GLU A 136 9.46 -0.58 12.35
CA GLU A 136 10.79 -1.09 12.01
C GLU A 136 11.65 0.00 11.36
N GLY A 137 11.03 0.92 10.61
CA GLY A 137 11.68 2.09 10.02
C GLY A 137 12.18 3.07 11.08
N GLN A 138 11.35 3.41 12.08
CA GLN A 138 11.81 4.23 13.21
C GLN A 138 12.92 3.53 14.02
N THR A 139 12.79 2.22 14.23
CA THR A 139 13.83 1.44 14.92
C THR A 139 15.16 1.49 14.16
N LEU A 140 15.13 1.33 12.82
CA LEU A 140 16.31 1.43 11.97
C LEU A 140 16.90 2.85 11.99
N ARG A 141 16.06 3.90 11.97
CA ARG A 141 16.49 5.30 12.06
C ARG A 141 17.32 5.52 13.33
N LEU A 142 16.78 5.16 14.49
CA LEU A 142 17.45 5.33 15.79
C LEU A 142 18.76 4.54 15.87
N GLU A 143 18.79 3.33 15.32
CA GLU A 143 20.00 2.51 15.24
C GLU A 143 21.10 3.20 14.41
N LYS A 144 20.74 3.79 13.26
CA LYS A 144 21.69 4.51 12.40
C LYS A 144 22.15 5.81 12.99
N GLU A 145 21.25 6.57 13.61
CA GLU A 145 21.59 7.81 14.33
C GLU A 145 22.57 7.52 15.46
N SER A 146 22.30 6.50 16.28
CA SER A 146 23.17 6.08 17.37
C SER A 146 24.55 5.63 16.87
N TYR A 147 24.59 4.82 15.80
CA TYR A 147 25.86 4.41 15.19
C TYR A 147 26.66 5.63 14.70
N ASN A 148 26.02 6.56 13.98
CA ASN A 148 26.66 7.74 13.43
C ASN A 148 27.09 8.75 14.50
N ALA A 149 26.43 8.81 15.65
CA ALA A 149 26.81 9.67 16.77
C ALA A 149 28.18 9.27 17.37
N THR A 150 28.54 7.99 17.31
CA THR A 150 29.82 7.45 17.81
C THR A 150 30.97 7.52 16.80
N LYS A 151 30.75 8.13 15.62
CA LYS A 151 31.71 8.14 14.51
C LYS A 151 32.07 9.56 14.10
N THR A 152 33.31 9.76 13.66
CA THR A 152 33.77 11.03 13.10
C THR A 152 33.03 11.36 11.80
N ALA A 153 33.00 12.63 11.40
CA ALA A 153 32.28 13.09 10.20
C ALA A 153 32.70 12.35 8.92
N SER A 154 33.99 12.01 8.78
CA SER A 154 34.54 11.24 7.65
C SER A 154 34.14 9.75 7.65
N GLN A 155 33.58 9.24 8.76
CA GLN A 155 33.18 7.84 8.95
C GLN A 155 31.66 7.63 8.95
N LYS A 156 30.85 8.70 8.88
CA LYS A 156 29.38 8.62 8.78
C LYS A 156 28.97 8.06 7.41
N LYS A 157 28.82 6.73 7.32
CA LYS A 157 28.46 6.04 6.08
C LYS A 157 27.01 5.53 6.05
N ALA A 158 26.36 5.36 7.20
CA ALA A 158 25.06 4.70 7.25
C ALA A 158 23.92 5.70 7.09
N LYS A 159 23.28 5.70 5.91
CA LYS A 159 22.06 6.47 5.63
C LYS A 159 20.82 5.59 5.86
N TRP A 160 19.77 6.20 6.40
CA TRP A 160 18.45 5.59 6.54
C TRP A 160 17.52 6.17 5.47
N THR A 161 16.61 5.34 4.97
CA THR A 161 15.56 5.77 4.05
C THR A 161 14.27 5.98 4.82
N PRO A 162 13.68 7.19 4.77
CA PRO A 162 12.38 7.44 5.35
C PRO A 162 11.31 6.44 4.90
N THR A 163 10.51 5.95 5.86
CA THR A 163 9.45 4.97 5.60
C THR A 163 8.49 5.42 4.49
N TRP A 164 8.17 6.72 4.44
CA TRP A 164 7.26 7.27 3.44
C TRP A 164 7.72 7.04 1.99
N TRP A 165 9.02 6.87 1.71
CA TRP A 165 9.47 6.52 0.36
C TRP A 165 9.00 5.13 -0.08
N PHE A 166 9.04 4.15 0.83
CA PHE A 166 8.52 2.81 0.55
C PHE A 166 7.00 2.81 0.44
N VAL A 167 6.34 3.69 1.18
CA VAL A 167 4.88 3.88 1.11
C VAL A 167 4.46 4.51 -0.21
N LEU A 168 5.15 5.55 -0.68
CA LEU A 168 4.91 6.11 -2.02
C LEU A 168 5.16 5.07 -3.11
N LEU A 169 6.24 4.29 -2.99
CA LEU A 169 6.52 3.21 -3.92
C LEU A 169 5.45 2.11 -3.86
N GLY A 170 4.88 1.85 -2.68
CA GLY A 170 3.77 0.92 -2.48
C GLY A 170 2.47 1.40 -3.14
N PHE A 171 2.09 2.65 -2.89
CA PHE A 171 0.85 3.25 -3.41
C PHE A 171 0.87 3.49 -4.92
N PHE A 172 2.00 3.98 -5.44
CA PHE A 172 2.09 4.41 -6.84
C PHE A 172 2.86 3.43 -7.72
N GLY A 173 3.70 2.57 -7.15
CA GLY A 173 4.37 1.50 -7.90
C GLY A 173 3.63 0.19 -7.73
N SER A 174 3.79 -0.40 -6.55
CA SER A 174 3.12 -1.62 -6.10
C SER A 174 3.60 -1.97 -4.68
N MET A 175 2.72 -2.49 -3.84
CA MET A 175 3.05 -2.89 -2.47
C MET A 175 4.09 -4.03 -2.47
N SER A 176 4.01 -4.96 -3.43
CA SER A 176 5.02 -6.01 -3.62
C SER A 176 6.34 -5.53 -4.23
N VAL A 177 6.50 -4.24 -4.55
CA VAL A 177 7.82 -3.62 -4.81
C VAL A 177 8.34 -2.93 -3.56
N GLY A 178 7.51 -2.10 -2.92
CA GLY A 178 7.89 -1.35 -1.71
C GLY A 178 8.25 -2.25 -0.53
N GLY A 179 7.44 -3.30 -0.30
CA GLY A 179 7.61 -4.22 0.83
C GLY A 179 8.93 -5.00 0.82
N PRO A 180 9.30 -5.71 -0.26
CA PRO A 180 10.55 -6.45 -0.27
C PRO A 180 11.77 -5.53 -0.23
N LEU A 181 11.74 -4.36 -0.88
CA LEU A 181 12.83 -3.38 -0.76
C LEU A 181 12.95 -2.86 0.68
N PHE A 182 11.82 -2.63 1.37
CA PHE A 182 11.81 -2.30 2.78
C PHE A 182 12.40 -3.43 3.65
N LEU A 183 12.09 -4.70 3.37
CA LEU A 183 12.66 -5.82 4.12
C LEU A 183 14.16 -6.01 3.81
N ALA A 184 14.59 -5.75 2.58
CA ALA A 184 15.98 -5.90 2.15
C ALA A 184 16.93 -4.83 2.74
N GLN A 185 16.42 -3.71 3.25
CA GLN A 185 17.21 -2.76 4.04
C GLN A 185 17.33 -3.15 5.53
N LEU A 186 16.42 -4.01 6.03
CA LEU A 186 16.51 -4.51 7.40
C LEU A 186 17.69 -5.48 7.53
N ASP A 187 18.32 -5.45 8.69
CA ASP A 187 19.38 -6.41 9.01
C ASP A 187 18.75 -7.79 9.21
N PRO A 188 19.13 -8.84 8.45
CA PRO A 188 18.62 -10.18 8.66
C PRO A 188 19.04 -10.75 10.01
N ASN A 189 20.09 -10.25 10.66
CA ASN A 189 20.55 -10.70 11.96
C ASN A 189 20.61 -9.52 12.95
N PRO A 190 19.45 -9.01 13.40
CA PRO A 190 19.43 -7.87 14.30
C PRO A 190 20.23 -8.18 15.56
N LYS A 191 21.15 -7.28 15.94
CA LYS A 191 21.96 -7.42 17.15
C LYS A 191 21.04 -7.59 18.37
N ALA A 192 21.44 -8.44 19.32
CA ALA A 192 20.68 -8.72 20.54
C ALA A 192 20.45 -7.50 21.46
N THR A 193 21.07 -6.37 21.15
CA THR A 193 20.98 -5.07 21.84
C THR A 193 20.06 -4.07 21.14
N ARG A 194 19.39 -4.45 20.04
CA ARG A 194 18.47 -3.54 19.32
C ARG A 194 17.33 -3.14 20.26
N ALA A 195 17.24 -1.85 20.59
CA ALA A 195 16.09 -1.29 21.29
C ALA A 195 14.87 -1.52 20.40
N GLN A 196 13.96 -2.40 20.83
CA GLN A 196 12.75 -2.69 20.08
C GLN A 196 11.57 -2.02 20.74
N THR A 197 11.04 -1.04 20.03
CA THR A 197 9.74 -0.46 20.24
C THR A 197 8.65 -1.52 20.17
N ARG A 198 7.81 -1.61 21.20
CA ARG A 198 6.66 -2.54 21.23
C ARG A 198 5.32 -1.82 21.36
N THR A 199 5.34 -0.53 21.10
CA THR A 199 4.19 0.37 21.20
C THR A 199 4.22 1.35 20.05
N VAL A 200 3.04 1.77 19.60
CA VAL A 200 2.89 2.81 18.58
C VAL A 200 2.19 4.03 19.18
N PRO A 201 2.39 5.24 18.63
CA PRO A 201 1.56 6.38 19.00
C PRO A 201 0.07 6.05 18.80
N PHE A 202 -0.79 6.44 19.75
CA PHE A 202 -2.23 6.17 19.63
C PHE A 202 -2.82 6.76 18.34
N LEU A 203 -2.41 7.98 17.96
CA LEU A 203 -2.82 8.61 16.70
C LEU A 203 -2.48 7.74 15.47
N LEU A 204 -1.30 7.13 15.45
CA LEU A 204 -0.89 6.23 14.37
C LEU A 204 -1.83 5.03 14.27
N ALA A 205 -2.15 4.40 15.40
CA ALA A 205 -3.08 3.27 15.45
C ALA A 205 -4.48 3.68 14.96
N VAL A 206 -5.00 4.82 15.41
CA VAL A 206 -6.33 5.32 15.00
C VAL A 206 -6.38 5.60 13.51
N LEU A 207 -5.38 6.29 12.94
CA LEU A 207 -5.35 6.60 11.51
C LEU A 207 -5.33 5.32 10.66
N ILE A 208 -4.53 4.33 11.06
CA ILE A 208 -4.48 3.03 10.36
C ILE A 208 -5.84 2.32 10.45
N LEU A 209 -6.44 2.24 11.64
CA LEU A 209 -7.74 1.58 11.82
C LEU A 209 -8.86 2.28 11.06
N LEU A 210 -8.87 3.63 11.01
CA LEU A 210 -9.81 4.38 10.18
C LEU A 210 -9.57 4.12 8.70
N GLY A 211 -8.32 3.96 8.27
CA GLY A 211 -7.98 3.54 6.91
C GLY A 211 -8.58 2.18 6.56
N GLU A 212 -8.46 1.19 7.45
CA GLU A 212 -9.10 -0.13 7.26
C GLU A 212 -10.62 -0.03 7.14
N VAL A 213 -11.27 0.77 7.99
CA VAL A 213 -12.72 1.03 7.91
C VAL A 213 -13.10 1.65 6.57
N SER A 214 -12.30 2.62 6.10
CA SER A 214 -12.48 3.29 4.82
C SER A 214 -12.35 2.31 3.64
N VAL A 215 -11.40 1.37 3.69
CA VAL A 215 -11.28 0.28 2.72
C VAL A 215 -12.56 -0.56 2.74
N ILE A 216 -12.98 -1.06 3.92
CA ILE A 216 -14.20 -1.89 4.04
C ILE A 216 -15.45 -1.16 3.55
N ALA A 217 -15.52 0.16 3.73
CA ALA A 217 -16.65 0.99 3.30
C ALA A 217 -16.71 1.20 1.76
N THR A 218 -15.58 1.07 1.06
CA THR A 218 -15.44 1.37 -0.37
C THR A 218 -16.52 0.77 -1.28
N PRO A 219 -16.86 -0.54 -1.22
CA PRO A 219 -17.84 -1.14 -2.13
C PRO A 219 -19.28 -0.68 -1.88
N PHE A 220 -19.55 0.02 -0.77
CA PHE A 220 -20.88 0.54 -0.45
C PHE A 220 -21.14 1.93 -1.06
N PHE A 221 -20.11 2.57 -1.62
CA PHE A 221 -20.27 3.81 -2.36
C PHE A 221 -20.43 3.49 -3.86
N PRO A 222 -21.43 4.09 -4.56
CA PRO A 222 -21.57 3.91 -5.99
C PRO A 222 -20.28 4.32 -6.73
N SER A 223 -19.83 3.50 -7.68
CA SER A 223 -18.61 3.78 -8.45
C SER A 223 -18.69 5.16 -9.12
N MET A 224 -17.56 5.90 -9.12
CA MET A 224 -17.46 7.27 -9.64
C MET A 224 -18.33 8.33 -8.93
N SER A 225 -19.03 7.99 -7.85
CA SER A 225 -19.74 8.99 -7.03
C SER A 225 -18.78 9.93 -6.31
N ARG A 226 -19.33 11.04 -5.80
CA ARG A 226 -18.57 11.99 -4.98
C ARG A 226 -18.10 11.32 -3.69
N GLU A 227 -18.96 10.52 -3.07
CA GLU A 227 -18.71 9.78 -1.84
C GLU A 227 -17.60 8.75 -2.04
N PHE A 228 -17.63 8.02 -3.15
CA PHE A 228 -16.55 7.10 -3.53
C PHE A 228 -15.21 7.82 -3.67
N THR A 229 -15.20 8.95 -4.39
CA THR A 229 -13.97 9.76 -4.57
C THR A 229 -13.46 10.31 -3.25
N LEU A 230 -14.34 10.84 -2.39
CA LEU A 230 -13.97 11.33 -1.06
C LEU A 230 -13.43 10.21 -0.16
N ASN A 231 -14.05 9.03 -0.18
CA ASN A 231 -13.58 7.87 0.57
C ASN A 231 -12.21 7.39 0.06
N LEU A 232 -11.99 7.41 -1.26
CA LEU A 232 -10.71 7.05 -1.86
C LEU A 232 -9.60 8.02 -1.43
N ILE A 233 -9.86 9.33 -1.50
CA ILE A 233 -8.95 10.37 -1.03
C ILE A 233 -8.67 10.18 0.47
N ALA A 234 -9.71 9.98 1.28
CA ALA A 234 -9.57 9.74 2.72
C ALA A 234 -8.71 8.50 3.00
N THR A 235 -8.93 7.39 2.29
CA THR A 235 -8.14 6.16 2.43
C THR A 235 -6.65 6.43 2.19
N HIS A 236 -6.31 7.15 1.12
CA HIS A 236 -4.91 7.49 0.83
C HIS A 236 -4.31 8.41 1.89
N PHE A 237 -5.03 9.44 2.35
CA PHE A 237 -4.55 10.32 3.42
C PHE A 237 -4.36 9.57 4.74
N LEU A 238 -5.35 8.75 5.14
CA LEU A 238 -5.34 7.96 6.37
C LEU A 238 -4.18 6.98 6.42
N PHE A 239 -3.66 6.54 5.27
CA PHE A 239 -2.51 5.65 5.18
C PHE A 239 -1.18 6.37 4.92
N LEU A 240 -1.18 7.47 4.17
CA LEU A 240 0.03 8.25 3.87
C LEU A 240 0.50 9.06 5.07
N VAL A 241 -0.41 9.77 5.75
CA VAL A 241 -0.10 10.62 6.91
C VAL A 241 0.65 9.85 8.01
N PRO A 242 0.19 8.66 8.44
CA PRO A 242 0.97 7.75 9.29
C PRO A 242 2.44 7.59 8.96
N SER A 243 2.80 7.49 7.68
CA SER A 243 4.16 7.22 7.22
C SER A 243 5.10 8.43 7.35
N LEU A 244 4.51 9.63 7.46
CA LEU A 244 5.22 10.89 7.67
C LEU A 244 5.50 11.14 9.15
N LEU A 245 4.80 10.45 10.05
CA LEU A 245 4.99 10.60 11.49
C LEU A 245 6.34 10.00 11.90
N THR A 246 7.21 10.85 12.43
CA THR A 246 8.39 10.41 13.18
C THR A 246 8.04 10.39 14.65
N PHE A 247 8.42 9.31 15.34
CA PHE A 247 8.15 9.17 16.76
C PHE A 247 9.35 8.54 17.46
N ASN A 248 9.58 8.95 18.72
CA ASN A 248 10.60 8.32 19.55
C ASN A 248 9.95 7.37 20.57
N PRO A 249 10.00 6.07 20.31
CA PRO A 249 9.34 5.03 21.09
C PRO A 249 9.77 4.97 22.56
N GLU A 250 10.97 5.42 22.89
CA GLU A 250 11.48 5.39 24.27
C GLU A 250 10.93 6.54 25.12
N HIS A 251 10.69 7.71 24.51
CA HIS A 251 10.21 8.92 25.22
C HIS A 251 8.70 8.96 25.44
N HIS A 252 7.92 8.21 24.67
CA HIS A 252 6.45 8.20 24.80
C HIS A 252 5.92 7.50 26.07
N SER A 253 6.79 6.87 26.85
CA SER A 253 6.41 6.29 28.16
C SER A 253 6.16 7.34 29.25
N LYS A 254 6.57 8.61 29.05
CA LYS A 254 6.52 9.67 30.07
C LYS A 254 5.74 10.92 29.67
N GLY A 255 5.10 10.95 28.50
CA GLY A 255 4.41 12.13 27.96
C GLY A 255 2.89 12.04 27.96
N LEU A 256 2.23 13.17 27.67
CA LEU A 256 0.77 13.34 27.57
C LEU A 256 0.10 12.50 26.44
N PHE A 257 0.90 11.91 25.55
CA PHE A 257 0.42 11.14 24.41
C PHE A 257 0.42 9.63 24.73
N SER A 258 -0.78 9.06 24.80
CA SER A 258 -1.00 7.62 25.02
C SER A 258 -0.34 6.77 23.95
N THR A 259 0.21 5.62 24.36
CA THR A 259 0.79 4.62 23.45
C THR A 259 -0.12 3.40 23.35
N PHE A 260 -0.18 2.81 22.16
CA PHE A 260 -0.96 1.61 21.89
C PHE A 260 -0.04 0.39 21.77
N SER A 261 -0.45 -0.75 22.32
CA SER A 261 0.34 -1.98 22.26
C SER A 261 0.42 -2.51 20.83
N LEU A 262 1.63 -2.64 20.30
CA LEU A 262 1.86 -3.11 18.93
C LEU A 262 1.32 -4.53 18.67
N PRO A 263 1.54 -5.54 19.55
CA PRO A 263 0.89 -6.84 19.41
C PRO A 263 -0.64 -6.73 19.32
N ARG A 264 -1.27 -5.90 20.16
CA ARG A 264 -2.73 -5.71 20.15
C ARG A 264 -3.19 -5.12 18.82
N LEU A 265 -2.47 -4.14 18.27
CA LEU A 265 -2.83 -3.53 16.99
C LEU A 265 -2.82 -4.59 15.88
N TYR A 266 -1.76 -5.39 15.81
CA TYR A 266 -1.69 -6.48 14.85
C TYR A 266 -2.80 -7.51 15.02
N PHE A 267 -3.16 -7.89 16.26
CA PHE A 267 -4.31 -8.79 16.45
C PHE A 267 -5.63 -8.16 16.01
N ILE A 268 -5.84 -6.87 16.26
CA ILE A 268 -7.03 -6.15 15.77
C ILE A 268 -7.06 -6.14 14.24
N LEU A 269 -5.94 -5.78 13.58
CA LEU A 269 -5.83 -5.81 12.12
C LEU A 269 -6.11 -7.21 11.55
N SER A 270 -5.63 -8.26 12.22
CA SER A 270 -5.92 -9.64 11.82
C SER A 270 -7.40 -9.99 11.94
N ILE A 271 -8.08 -9.55 13.00
CA ILE A 271 -9.53 -9.75 13.17
C ILE A 271 -10.31 -8.98 12.09
N ILE A 272 -9.92 -7.75 11.79
CA ILE A 272 -10.52 -6.94 10.72
C ILE A 272 -10.34 -7.64 9.37
N GLY A 273 -9.11 -8.09 9.06
CA GLY A 273 -8.79 -8.84 7.85
C GLY A 273 -9.62 -10.12 7.74
N LEU A 274 -9.71 -10.90 8.81
CA LEU A 274 -10.50 -12.13 8.84
C LEU A 274 -12.00 -11.85 8.66
N GLY A 275 -12.55 -10.90 9.40
CA GLY A 275 -13.96 -10.53 9.31
C GLY A 275 -14.33 -10.06 7.90
N SER A 276 -13.50 -9.19 7.30
CA SER A 276 -13.67 -8.74 5.93
C SER A 276 -13.55 -9.88 4.92
N HIS A 277 -12.55 -10.76 5.08
CA HIS A 277 -12.36 -11.91 4.19
C HIS A 277 -13.55 -12.86 4.27
N MET A 278 -14.04 -13.20 5.47
CA MET A 278 -15.22 -14.03 5.65
C MET A 278 -16.47 -13.41 5.05
N PHE A 279 -16.68 -12.11 5.30
CA PHE A 279 -17.83 -11.37 4.77
C PHE A 279 -17.88 -11.40 3.24
N TYR A 280 -16.76 -11.09 2.56
CA TYR A 280 -16.71 -11.10 1.09
C TYR A 280 -16.64 -12.52 0.50
N THR A 281 -16.19 -13.51 1.24
CA THR A 281 -16.11 -14.91 0.76
C THR A 281 -17.45 -15.65 0.91
N ALA A 282 -18.26 -15.31 1.92
CA ALA A 282 -19.50 -16.01 2.23
C ALA A 282 -20.44 -16.18 1.02
N PRO A 283 -20.69 -15.16 0.17
CA PRO A 283 -21.51 -15.33 -1.02
C PRO A 283 -21.03 -16.44 -1.96
N PHE A 284 -19.71 -16.66 -2.07
CA PHE A 284 -19.14 -17.66 -2.99
C PHE A 284 -19.19 -19.10 -2.47
N LEU A 285 -19.42 -19.27 -1.16
CA LEU A 285 -19.56 -20.58 -0.53
C LEU A 285 -21.02 -20.98 -0.37
N PHE A 286 -21.91 -20.01 -0.13
CA PHE A 286 -23.29 -20.28 0.25
C PHE A 286 -24.33 -19.93 -0.84
N MET A 287 -23.99 -19.12 -1.85
CA MET A 287 -24.93 -18.80 -2.93
C MET A 287 -24.71 -19.69 -4.15
N PRO A 288 -25.74 -20.41 -4.66
CA PRO A 288 -25.61 -21.34 -5.79
C PRO A 288 -25.09 -20.71 -7.10
N ILE A 289 -25.27 -19.40 -7.26
CA ILE A 289 -24.95 -18.64 -8.47
C ILE A 289 -23.48 -18.16 -8.47
N MET A 290 -22.89 -17.94 -7.29
CA MET A 290 -21.55 -17.37 -7.14
C MET A 290 -20.50 -18.48 -6.96
N LYS A 291 -20.26 -19.27 -8.01
CA LYS A 291 -19.28 -20.37 -7.91
C LYS A 291 -17.85 -19.84 -7.69
N PRO A 292 -16.95 -20.58 -7.02
CA PRO A 292 -15.54 -20.19 -6.84
C PRO A 292 -14.80 -19.87 -8.15
N MET A 293 -15.21 -20.49 -9.27
CA MET A 293 -14.66 -20.18 -10.60
C MET A 293 -14.87 -18.72 -11.01
N VAL A 294 -15.89 -18.04 -10.49
CA VAL A 294 -16.14 -16.60 -10.73
C VAL A 294 -15.03 -15.75 -10.11
N LEU A 295 -14.53 -16.13 -8.92
CA LEU A 295 -13.37 -15.46 -8.31
C LEU A 295 -12.11 -15.68 -9.14
N TYR A 296 -11.91 -16.90 -9.65
CA TYR A 296 -10.77 -17.21 -10.51
C TYR A 296 -10.81 -16.40 -11.81
N ASN A 297 -11.95 -16.34 -12.48
CA ASN A 297 -12.09 -15.56 -13.72
C ASN A 297 -11.92 -14.06 -13.48
N ALA A 298 -12.28 -13.56 -12.30
CA ALA A 298 -12.08 -12.16 -11.95
C ALA A 298 -10.59 -11.76 -11.94
N LEU A 299 -9.67 -12.67 -11.64
CA LEU A 299 -8.21 -12.40 -11.67
C LEU A 299 -7.75 -11.79 -12.99
N PHE A 300 -8.29 -12.32 -14.09
CA PHE A 300 -7.86 -12.02 -15.46
C PHE A 300 -8.88 -11.18 -16.22
N PHE A 301 -9.82 -10.54 -15.51
CA PHE A 301 -10.93 -9.83 -16.15
C PHE A 301 -10.45 -8.68 -17.03
N ASN A 302 -9.45 -7.94 -16.56
CA ASN A 302 -8.79 -6.87 -17.30
C ASN A 302 -7.36 -6.67 -16.76
N HIS A 303 -6.57 -5.86 -17.45
CA HIS A 303 -5.17 -5.68 -17.09
C HIS A 303 -4.98 -4.97 -15.74
N CYS A 304 -5.85 -4.03 -15.35
CA CYS A 304 -5.81 -3.40 -14.01
C CYS A 304 -6.04 -4.42 -12.89
N GLN A 305 -7.05 -5.26 -13.03
CA GLN A 305 -7.39 -6.30 -12.07
C GLN A 305 -6.30 -7.36 -11.99
N THR A 306 -5.74 -7.75 -13.14
CA THR A 306 -4.61 -8.69 -13.19
C THR A 306 -3.39 -8.14 -12.48
N SER A 307 -3.10 -6.84 -12.66
CA SER A 307 -2.01 -6.14 -11.97
C SER A 307 -2.16 -6.17 -10.44
N ILE A 308 -3.32 -5.76 -9.91
CA ILE A 308 -3.61 -5.80 -8.47
C ILE A 308 -3.56 -7.23 -7.92
N SER A 309 -4.09 -8.19 -8.67
CA SER A 309 -4.12 -9.58 -8.23
C SER A 309 -2.71 -10.18 -8.17
N ALA A 310 -1.87 -9.86 -9.15
CA ALA A 310 -0.46 -10.24 -9.15
C ALA A 310 0.31 -9.61 -7.97
N ASP A 311 0.07 -8.33 -7.67
CA ASP A 311 0.64 -7.65 -6.50
C ASP A 311 0.25 -8.37 -5.19
N MET A 312 -1.03 -8.75 -5.07
CA MET A 312 -1.51 -9.51 -3.93
C MET A 312 -0.85 -10.90 -3.81
N ILE A 313 -0.68 -11.63 -4.92
CA ILE A 313 0.01 -12.94 -4.93
C ILE A 313 1.48 -12.77 -4.51
N LEU A 314 2.17 -11.75 -5.02
CA LEU A 314 3.56 -11.50 -4.66
C LEU A 314 3.72 -11.05 -3.20
N ASN A 315 2.73 -10.32 -2.65
CA ASN A 315 2.68 -10.05 -1.22
C ASN A 315 2.45 -11.30 -0.37
N ASN A 316 1.67 -12.28 -0.84
CA ASN A 316 1.56 -13.58 -0.18
C ASN A 316 2.92 -14.31 -0.15
N VAL A 317 3.63 -14.33 -1.27
CA VAL A 317 4.99 -14.91 -1.35
C VAL A 317 5.94 -14.17 -0.41
N LEU A 318 5.91 -12.84 -0.41
CA LEU A 318 6.70 -12.01 0.48
C LEU A 318 6.44 -12.34 1.96
N ALA A 319 5.16 -12.40 2.35
CA ALA A 319 4.75 -12.74 3.69
C ALA A 319 5.23 -14.15 4.09
N ALA A 320 5.06 -15.14 3.21
CA ALA A 320 5.55 -16.50 3.43
C ALA A 320 7.06 -16.55 3.70
N VAL A 321 7.85 -15.91 2.82
CA VAL A 321 9.32 -15.84 2.96
C VAL A 321 9.69 -15.18 4.28
N PHE A 322 9.08 -14.03 4.59
CA PHE A 322 9.33 -13.30 5.83
C PHE A 322 8.98 -14.13 7.08
N MET A 323 7.79 -14.76 7.10
CA MET A 323 7.34 -15.59 8.23
C MET A 323 8.26 -16.78 8.46
N LEU A 324 8.67 -17.48 7.40
CA LEU A 324 9.58 -18.62 7.50
C LEU A 324 10.97 -18.18 8.00
N GLN A 325 11.54 -17.13 7.42
CA GLN A 325 12.85 -16.60 7.82
C GLN A 325 12.84 -16.12 9.27
N SER A 326 11.84 -15.32 9.64
CA SER A 326 11.71 -14.79 11.01
C SER A 326 11.41 -15.91 12.02
N SER A 327 10.61 -16.91 11.67
CA SER A 327 10.32 -18.07 12.55
C SER A 327 11.55 -18.93 12.77
N LYS A 328 12.39 -19.12 11.74
CA LYS A 328 13.67 -19.81 11.85
C LYS A 328 14.59 -19.11 12.85
N GLN A 329 14.68 -17.78 12.80
CA GLN A 329 15.47 -16.98 13.74
C GLN A 329 14.94 -17.07 15.19
N LEU A 330 13.62 -17.17 15.36
CA LEU A 330 12.98 -17.37 16.66
C LEU A 330 13.06 -18.82 17.17
N LYS A 331 13.62 -19.76 16.39
CA LYS A 331 13.61 -21.21 16.67
C LYS A 331 12.18 -21.76 16.83
N LYS A 332 11.25 -21.26 16.04
CA LYS A 332 9.81 -21.61 16.03
C LYS A 332 9.30 -21.86 14.61
N LEU A 333 10.08 -22.56 13.80
CA LEU A 333 9.80 -22.78 12.37
C LEU A 333 8.40 -23.36 12.09
N ASN A 334 7.91 -24.25 12.95
CA ASN A 334 6.58 -24.86 12.82
C ASN A 334 5.45 -23.82 12.77
N VAL A 335 5.58 -22.70 13.49
CA VAL A 335 4.59 -21.61 13.46
C VAL A 335 4.61 -20.90 12.10
N GLY A 336 5.81 -20.62 11.59
CA GLY A 336 5.98 -20.04 10.25
C GLY A 336 5.44 -20.94 9.14
N ILE A 337 5.67 -22.26 9.22
CA ILE A 337 5.12 -23.23 8.25
C ILE A 337 3.59 -23.25 8.32
N ALA A 338 3.02 -23.41 9.52
CA ALA A 338 1.58 -23.48 9.70
C ALA A 338 0.86 -22.24 9.17
N LEU A 339 1.39 -21.05 9.45
CA LEU A 339 0.80 -19.80 8.99
C LEU A 339 1.01 -19.57 7.48
N THR A 340 2.16 -19.94 6.92
CA THR A 340 2.36 -19.92 5.46
C THR A 340 1.35 -20.81 4.74
N LEU A 341 1.07 -22.00 5.26
CA LEU A 341 0.05 -22.90 4.70
C LEU A 341 -1.38 -22.35 4.83
N ALA A 342 -1.62 -21.44 5.78
CA ALA A 342 -2.91 -20.79 5.95
C ALA A 342 -3.15 -19.61 5.00
N LEU A 343 -2.10 -19.04 4.37
CA LEU A 343 -2.21 -17.88 3.48
C LEU A 343 -3.24 -18.05 2.34
N PRO A 344 -3.28 -19.18 1.60
CA PRO A 344 -4.24 -19.36 0.51
C PRO A 344 -5.69 -19.42 0.97
N VAL A 345 -5.93 -19.72 2.26
CA VAL A 345 -7.26 -19.93 2.83
C VAL A 345 -7.76 -18.70 3.56
N LEU A 346 -6.90 -18.01 4.31
CA LEU A 346 -7.29 -16.92 5.20
C LEU A 346 -6.88 -15.53 4.71
N SER A 347 -6.20 -15.44 3.57
CA SER A 347 -5.57 -14.23 3.04
C SER A 347 -4.38 -13.70 3.84
N VAL A 348 -3.46 -13.04 3.12
CA VAL A 348 -2.31 -12.34 3.69
C VAL A 348 -2.69 -11.23 4.67
N SER A 349 -3.82 -10.54 4.46
CA SER A 349 -4.32 -9.48 5.34
C SER A 349 -4.77 -9.99 6.71
N THR A 350 -5.01 -11.29 6.85
CA THR A 350 -5.31 -11.93 8.14
C THR A 350 -4.05 -12.53 8.76
N VAL A 351 -3.34 -13.33 7.96
CA VAL A 351 -2.26 -14.20 8.45
C VAL A 351 -1.01 -13.43 8.81
N LEU A 352 -0.59 -12.45 7.99
CA LEU A 352 0.59 -11.65 8.28
C LEU A 352 0.46 -10.84 9.58
N PRO A 353 -0.62 -10.07 9.82
CA PRO A 353 -0.76 -9.37 11.09
C PRO A 353 -0.89 -10.35 12.26
N LEU A 354 -1.56 -11.50 12.10
CA LEU A 354 -1.59 -12.53 13.16
C LEU A 354 -0.17 -12.98 13.54
N TYR A 355 0.65 -13.27 12.54
CA TYR A 355 2.04 -13.65 12.72
C TYR A 355 2.84 -12.54 13.40
N LEU A 356 2.70 -11.29 12.94
CA LEU A 356 3.40 -10.14 13.53
C LEU A 356 2.98 -9.95 14.99
N GLY A 357 1.69 -10.00 15.32
CA GLY A 357 1.20 -9.92 16.70
C GLY A 357 1.79 -11.02 17.60
N TRP A 358 1.84 -12.26 17.10
CA TRP A 358 2.50 -13.37 17.79
C TRP A 358 4.01 -13.15 17.96
N ARG A 359 4.73 -12.78 16.90
CA ARG A 359 6.17 -12.50 16.90
C ARG A 359 6.51 -11.43 17.95
N GLU A 360 5.77 -10.34 17.94
CA GLU A 360 5.95 -9.22 18.87
C GLU A 360 5.76 -9.67 20.32
N ARG A 361 4.74 -10.50 20.60
CA ARG A 361 4.51 -11.08 21.93
C ARG A 361 5.66 -12.00 22.38
N GLN A 362 6.18 -12.85 21.50
CA GLN A 362 7.32 -13.73 21.82
C GLN A 362 8.57 -12.93 22.20
N LEU A 363 8.81 -11.84 21.49
CA LEU A 363 9.97 -11.00 21.76
C LEU A 363 9.84 -10.22 23.08
N VAL A 364 8.62 -9.84 23.49
CA VAL A 364 8.36 -9.23 24.82
C VAL A 364 8.68 -10.22 25.93
N VAL A 365 8.16 -11.45 25.86
CA VAL A 365 8.37 -12.49 26.89
C VAL A 365 9.87 -12.80 27.07
N LYS A 366 10.60 -12.92 25.96
CA LYS A 366 12.05 -13.21 25.99
C LYS A 366 12.86 -12.12 26.69
N LYS A 367 12.46 -10.85 26.57
CA LYS A 367 13.12 -9.72 27.24
C LYS A 367 12.92 -9.79 28.75
N THR A 368 11.68 -9.96 29.21
CA THR A 368 11.35 -10.05 30.64
C THR A 368 12.16 -11.16 31.34
N VAL A 369 12.19 -12.37 30.77
CA VAL A 369 12.96 -13.50 31.33
C VAL A 369 14.46 -13.21 31.40
N ARG A 370 15.01 -12.50 30.41
CA ARG A 370 16.44 -12.14 30.41
C ARG A 370 16.77 -11.08 31.47
N ASP A 371 15.88 -10.12 31.67
CA ASP A 371 16.07 -9.05 32.65
C ASP A 371 15.92 -9.57 34.08
N GLU A 372 15.04 -10.55 34.32
CA GLU A 372 14.93 -11.27 35.60
C GLU A 372 16.20 -12.05 35.92
N LYS A 373 16.74 -12.82 34.96
CA LYS A 373 17.99 -13.59 35.13
C LYS A 373 19.24 -12.74 35.36
N LYS A 374 19.20 -11.44 35.06
CA LYS A 374 20.31 -10.51 35.34
C LYS A 374 20.23 -9.91 36.75
N LYS A 375 19.08 -10.02 37.42
CA LYS A 375 18.85 -9.50 38.76
C LYS A 375 19.10 -10.57 39.85
N THR A 376 18.99 -11.84 39.49
CA THR A 376 19.45 -13.00 40.26
C THR A 376 20.92 -13.26 39.98
#